data_AF-A0A8I1HU47-F1
#
_entry.id   AF-A0A8I1HU47-F1
#
_cell.length_a   1.000
_cell.length_b   1.000
_cell.length_c   1.000
_cell.angle_alpha   90.00
_cell.angle_beta   90.00
_cell.angle_gamma   90.00
#
_symmetry.space_group_name_H-M   'P 1'
#
loop_
_entity.id
_entity.type
_entity.pdbx_description
1 polymer ?
#
loop_
_entity_poly.entity_id
_entity_poly.type
_entity_poly.pdbx_seq_one_letter_code
_entity_poly.pdbx_strand_id
1 'polypeptide(L)'
;MGIARGRIDAFHITADFRGLYGFLTVNDQPVCSFADGSYSSSTHQAKLFEIEEALLDYDISGTVRSNLFHIAASIVHHAESEHFGCAIVLDLNEPLGKIAGQNLVAPLDLERSNLLDLACDLARVDGALQIGADGHLHRFGCLLDGEAISGEDRARGARYNSSLRFTAHNPNTIIVVVSSDRRVSVLRDGKKYESQLETRGRTERPVQPNHQSSPNG
;
A
#
# COMPACT_ATOMS: atom_id res chain seq x y z
N MET A 1 -25.78 -5.12 21.24
CA MET A 1 -24.42 -4.59 21.47
C MET A 1 -24.01 -4.97 22.90
N GLY A 2 -22.88 -5.65 23.08
CA GLY A 2 -22.40 -6.09 24.39
C GLY A 2 -20.89 -6.31 24.37
N ILE A 3 -20.25 -6.30 25.54
CA ILE A 3 -18.80 -6.53 25.69
C ILE A 3 -18.63 -7.97 26.17
N ALA A 4 -17.95 -8.80 25.37
CA ALA A 4 -17.63 -10.17 25.72
C ALA A 4 -16.12 -10.31 25.98
N ARG A 5 -15.75 -11.20 26.89
CA ARG A 5 -14.36 -11.68 27.06
C ARG A 5 -14.38 -13.20 26.90
N GLY A 6 -13.85 -13.70 25.79
CA GLY A 6 -13.81 -15.14 25.48
C GLY A 6 -14.43 -15.49 24.14
N ARG A 7 -14.41 -16.79 23.82
CA ARG A 7 -14.88 -17.34 22.54
C ARG A 7 -16.41 -17.34 22.48
N ILE A 8 -16.99 -16.96 21.33
CA ILE A 8 -18.43 -16.90 21.12
C ILE A 8 -18.82 -17.99 20.12
N ASP A 9 -19.53 -19.03 20.59
CA ASP A 9 -19.84 -20.23 19.80
C ASP A 9 -21.09 -20.08 18.90
N ALA A 10 -21.69 -18.88 18.85
CA ALA A 10 -22.83 -18.54 17.99
C ALA A 10 -22.43 -17.53 16.91
N PHE A 11 -23.30 -17.29 15.91
CA PHE A 11 -23.06 -16.27 14.89
C PHE A 11 -22.80 -14.90 15.55
N HIS A 12 -21.64 -14.31 15.28
CA HIS A 12 -21.22 -13.08 15.93
C HIS A 12 -20.43 -12.17 15.00
N ILE A 13 -20.51 -10.88 15.28
CA ILE A 13 -19.67 -9.84 14.68
C ILE A 13 -18.83 -9.24 15.81
N THR A 14 -17.51 -9.33 15.71
CA THR A 14 -16.59 -8.82 16.73
C THR A 14 -15.85 -7.61 16.19
N ALA A 15 -15.89 -6.49 16.93
CA ALA A 15 -15.02 -5.36 16.69
C ALA A 15 -13.87 -5.40 17.70
N ASP A 16 -12.65 -5.72 17.24
CA ASP A 16 -11.42 -5.67 18.05
C ASP A 16 -10.79 -4.28 17.95
N PHE A 17 -10.92 -3.48 19.00
CA PHE A 17 -10.44 -2.10 19.05
C PHE A 17 -9.06 -2.02 19.74
N ARG A 18 -8.08 -1.47 19.02
CA ARG A 18 -6.67 -1.40 19.45
C ARG A 18 -6.14 0.04 19.51
N GLY A 19 -6.98 1.00 19.91
CA GLY A 19 -6.59 2.42 19.99
C GLY A 19 -7.18 3.22 18.85
N LEU A 20 -6.40 3.86 17.98
CA LEU A 20 -6.96 4.64 16.86
C LEU A 20 -7.48 3.76 15.70
N TYR A 21 -7.38 2.45 15.81
CA TYR A 21 -7.81 1.50 14.79
C TYR A 21 -8.30 0.19 15.41
N GLY A 22 -8.93 -0.64 14.59
CA GLY A 22 -9.43 -1.94 14.97
C GLY A 22 -9.85 -2.78 13.77
N PHE A 23 -10.37 -3.98 14.06
CA PHE A 23 -10.77 -4.95 13.06
C PHE A 23 -12.19 -5.42 13.32
N LEU A 24 -13.00 -5.56 12.27
CA LEU A 24 -14.30 -6.20 12.33
C LEU A 24 -14.17 -7.63 11.81
N THR A 25 -14.63 -8.61 12.58
CA THR A 25 -14.68 -10.03 12.18
C THR A 25 -16.12 -10.56 12.24
N VAL A 26 -16.44 -11.55 11.42
CA VAL A 26 -17.68 -12.34 11.47
C VAL A 26 -17.30 -13.78 11.78
N ASN A 27 -17.77 -14.34 12.89
CA ASN A 27 -17.42 -15.69 13.35
C ASN A 27 -15.91 -15.93 13.38
N ASP A 28 -15.17 -15.02 14.03
CA ASP A 28 -13.71 -14.98 14.07
C ASP A 28 -13.00 -14.85 12.70
N GLN A 29 -13.73 -14.66 11.59
CA GLN A 29 -13.15 -14.39 10.26
C GLN A 29 -13.07 -12.88 10.01
N PRO A 30 -11.90 -12.29 9.75
CA PRO A 30 -11.76 -10.85 9.53
C PRO A 30 -12.50 -10.39 8.28
N VAL A 31 -13.25 -9.29 8.40
CA VAL A 31 -14.10 -8.69 7.37
C VAL A 31 -13.65 -7.29 7.00
N CYS A 32 -13.22 -6.47 7.97
CA CYS A 32 -12.82 -5.08 7.74
C CYS A 32 -11.74 -4.64 8.75
N SER A 33 -10.97 -3.61 8.41
CA SER A 33 -10.33 -2.77 9.43
C SER A 33 -11.10 -1.46 9.54
N PHE A 34 -10.97 -0.83 10.69
CA PHE A 34 -11.47 0.50 10.92
C PHE A 34 -10.40 1.34 11.60
N ALA A 35 -10.28 2.60 11.23
CA ALA A 35 -9.41 3.57 11.89
C ALA A 35 -10.19 4.87 12.04
N ASP A 36 -10.10 5.46 13.22
CA ASP A 36 -10.74 6.75 13.55
C ASP A 36 -12.21 6.83 13.11
N GLY A 37 -12.99 5.76 13.32
CA GLY A 37 -14.42 5.68 12.99
C GLY A 37 -14.78 5.32 11.55
N SER A 38 -13.81 5.02 10.67
CA SER A 38 -14.05 4.74 9.23
C SER A 38 -13.85 3.25 8.90
N TYR A 39 -14.71 2.64 8.06
CA TYR A 39 -14.76 1.18 7.74
C TYR A 39 -14.26 0.85 6.31
N SER A 40 -13.59 -0.30 6.08
CA SER A 40 -13.23 -0.81 4.73
C SER A 40 -13.12 -2.35 4.64
N SER A 41 -13.74 -2.99 3.63
CA SER A 41 -13.87 -4.47 3.48
C SER A 41 -13.28 -5.05 2.17
N SER A 42 -12.83 -6.32 2.25
CA SER A 42 -12.49 -7.30 1.18
C SER A 42 -11.03 -7.43 0.69
N THR A 43 -10.77 -8.47 -0.12
CA THR A 43 -9.50 -9.09 -0.59
C THR A 43 -8.40 -8.15 -1.15
N HIS A 44 -8.70 -6.86 -1.30
CA HIS A 44 -7.72 -5.77 -1.41
C HIS A 44 -6.81 -5.62 -0.18
N GLN A 45 -7.21 -6.22 0.96
CA GLN A 45 -6.55 -6.15 2.27
C GLN A 45 -5.08 -6.58 2.33
N ALA A 46 -4.63 -7.54 1.52
CA ALA A 46 -3.24 -8.03 1.61
C ALA A 46 -2.20 -6.98 1.16
N LYS A 47 -2.56 -6.10 0.23
CA LYS A 47 -1.60 -5.17 -0.39
C LYS A 47 -1.57 -3.80 0.27
N LEU A 48 -2.68 -3.36 0.86
CA LEU A 48 -2.66 -2.16 1.71
C LEU A 48 -1.86 -2.44 2.98
N PHE A 49 -1.90 -3.67 3.50
CA PHE A 49 -1.03 -4.09 4.59
C PHE A 49 0.47 -3.97 4.25
N GLU A 50 0.89 -4.29 3.01
CA GLU A 50 2.28 -4.07 2.57
C GLU A 50 2.72 -2.60 2.71
N ILE A 51 1.81 -1.63 2.54
CA ILE A 51 2.13 -0.20 2.69
C ILE A 51 2.40 0.12 4.16
N GLU A 52 1.53 -0.33 5.06
CA GLU A 52 1.66 -0.10 6.50
C GLU A 52 2.93 -0.79 7.05
N GLU A 53 3.17 -2.05 6.65
CA GLU A 53 4.35 -2.82 7.07
C GLU A 53 5.64 -2.18 6.54
N ALA A 54 5.65 -1.70 5.29
CA ALA A 54 6.80 -0.99 4.74
C ALA A 54 7.11 0.31 5.51
N LEU A 55 6.08 1.03 5.98
CA LEU A 55 6.23 2.25 6.79
C LEU A 55 6.71 1.97 8.23
N LEU A 56 6.60 0.74 8.73
CA LEU A 56 7.12 0.37 10.07
C LEU A 56 8.65 0.34 10.11
N ASP A 57 9.30 0.13 8.97
CA ASP A 57 10.76 0.04 8.88
C ASP A 57 11.45 1.42 8.90
N TYR A 58 10.68 2.51 8.97
CA TYR A 58 11.18 3.88 9.05
C TYR A 58 10.93 4.49 10.44
N ASP A 59 11.89 5.31 10.89
CA ASP A 59 11.83 6.03 12.17
C ASP A 59 10.91 7.25 12.08
N ILE A 60 9.61 6.99 12.05
CA ILE A 60 8.55 8.00 12.02
C ILE A 60 7.54 7.76 13.15
N SER A 61 6.91 8.83 13.62
CA SER A 61 5.88 8.75 14.67
C SER A 61 4.67 7.92 14.22
N GLY A 62 3.96 7.32 15.17
CA GLY A 62 2.74 6.56 14.88
C GLY A 62 1.67 7.41 14.17
N THR A 63 1.55 8.69 14.56
CA THR A 63 0.62 9.64 13.91
C THR A 63 0.97 9.88 12.45
N VAL A 64 2.25 10.16 12.15
CA VAL A 64 2.71 10.36 10.77
C VAL A 64 2.49 9.09 9.95
N ARG A 65 2.83 7.92 10.51
CA ARG A 65 2.61 6.63 9.85
C ARG A 65 1.15 6.40 9.50
N SER A 66 0.25 6.59 10.46
CA SER A 66 -1.20 6.42 10.25
C SER A 66 -1.73 7.39 9.20
N ASN A 67 -1.27 8.65 9.21
CA ASN A 67 -1.68 9.64 8.22
C ASN A 67 -1.23 9.25 6.80
N LEU A 68 0.06 8.92 6.62
CA LEU A 68 0.59 8.48 5.33
C LEU A 68 -0.11 7.23 4.79
N PHE A 69 -0.37 6.26 5.67
CA PHE A 69 -1.14 5.08 5.31
C PHE A 69 -2.55 5.44 4.84
N HIS A 70 -3.26 6.30 5.57
CA HIS A 70 -4.60 6.75 5.21
C HIS A 70 -4.63 7.45 3.85
N ILE A 71 -3.69 8.38 3.62
CA ILE A 71 -3.54 9.10 2.35
C ILE A 71 -3.29 8.12 1.20
N ALA A 72 -2.30 7.24 1.34
CA ALA A 72 -1.94 6.28 0.30
C ALA A 72 -3.10 5.31 0.01
N ALA A 73 -3.75 4.78 1.04
CA ALA A 73 -4.89 3.89 0.89
C ALA A 73 -6.07 4.56 0.19
N SER A 74 -6.33 5.84 0.46
CA SER A 74 -7.39 6.61 -0.17
C SER A 74 -7.15 6.79 -1.68
N ILE A 75 -5.92 7.17 -2.06
CA ILE A 75 -5.54 7.33 -3.46
C ILE A 75 -5.55 5.98 -4.20
N VAL A 76 -5.03 4.91 -3.58
CA VAL A 76 -5.07 3.55 -4.15
C VAL A 76 -6.50 3.10 -4.38
N HIS A 77 -7.38 3.26 -3.38
CA HIS A 77 -8.78 2.88 -3.50
C HIS A 77 -9.47 3.63 -4.63
N HIS A 78 -9.22 4.94 -4.73
CA HIS A 78 -9.75 5.77 -5.82
C HIS A 78 -9.24 5.29 -7.20
N ALA A 79 -7.96 5.00 -7.33
CA ALA A 79 -7.39 4.48 -8.59
C ALA A 79 -8.00 3.14 -9.01
N GLU A 80 -8.26 2.26 -8.05
CA GLU A 80 -8.88 0.96 -8.30
C GLU A 80 -10.36 1.07 -8.68
N SER A 81 -11.13 1.92 -7.97
CA SER A 81 -12.55 2.17 -8.26
C SER A 81 -12.74 2.82 -9.62
N GLU A 82 -11.84 3.72 -9.99
CA GLU A 82 -11.90 4.50 -11.22
C GLU A 82 -11.07 3.92 -12.38
N HIS A 83 -10.50 2.73 -12.17
CA HIS A 83 -9.82 1.91 -13.16
C HIS A 83 -8.66 2.59 -13.89
N PHE A 84 -7.81 3.28 -13.14
CA PHE A 84 -6.56 3.84 -13.66
C PHE A 84 -5.34 3.38 -12.86
N GLY A 85 -4.17 3.43 -13.50
CA GLY A 85 -2.91 3.15 -12.82
C GLY A 85 -2.18 4.43 -12.44
N CYS A 86 -1.59 4.46 -11.27
CA CYS A 86 -0.86 5.62 -10.72
C CYS A 86 0.38 5.17 -9.93
N ALA A 87 1.19 6.14 -9.53
CA ALA A 87 2.31 5.94 -8.62
C ALA A 87 2.29 7.01 -7.53
N ILE A 88 2.59 6.61 -6.29
CA ILE A 88 2.65 7.47 -5.12
C ILE A 88 4.03 7.32 -4.51
N VAL A 89 4.75 8.42 -4.38
CA VAL A 89 6.03 8.51 -3.68
C VAL A 89 5.74 9.01 -2.27
N LEU A 90 5.95 8.14 -1.28
CA LEU A 90 6.00 8.53 0.13
C LEU A 90 7.46 8.89 0.43
N ASP A 91 7.73 10.19 0.43
CA ASP A 91 9.06 10.75 0.61
C ASP A 91 9.28 11.09 2.09
N LEU A 92 10.15 10.31 2.73
CA LEU A 92 10.47 10.42 4.15
C LEU A 92 11.78 11.19 4.37
N ASN A 93 12.35 11.80 3.33
CA ASN A 93 13.57 12.59 3.45
C ASN A 93 13.29 13.95 4.11
N GLU A 94 14.23 14.40 4.94
CA GLU A 94 14.30 15.76 5.44
C GLU A 94 15.69 16.36 5.10
N PRO A 95 15.78 17.30 4.14
CA PRO A 95 14.71 17.86 3.31
C PRO A 95 14.21 16.87 2.24
N LEU A 96 13.01 17.13 1.68
CA LEU A 96 12.42 16.31 0.62
C LEU A 96 13.36 16.09 -0.58
N GLY A 97 13.26 14.90 -1.15
CA GLY A 97 13.96 14.54 -2.38
C GLY A 97 13.57 15.47 -3.54
N LYS A 98 14.55 15.84 -4.35
CA LYS A 98 14.29 16.61 -5.57
C LYS A 98 13.87 15.66 -6.69
N ILE A 99 12.59 15.68 -7.02
CA ILE A 99 12.02 14.89 -8.12
C ILE A 99 11.55 15.83 -9.22
N ALA A 100 11.90 15.52 -10.47
CA ALA A 100 11.38 16.25 -11.63
C ALA A 100 9.87 16.01 -11.72
N GLY A 101 9.08 17.08 -11.87
CA GLY A 101 7.62 17.01 -11.86
C GLY A 101 7.00 18.41 -11.77
N GLN A 102 5.68 18.47 -11.65
CA GLN A 102 4.94 19.72 -11.47
C GLN A 102 4.97 20.14 -10.01
N ASN A 103 5.61 21.28 -9.74
CA ASN A 103 5.70 21.85 -8.40
C ASN A 103 4.42 22.60 -8.04
N LEU A 104 3.86 22.27 -6.89
CA LEU A 104 2.81 23.09 -6.32
C LEU A 104 3.43 24.33 -5.66
N VAL A 105 2.83 25.50 -5.91
CA VAL A 105 3.28 26.77 -5.31
C VAL A 105 3.13 26.72 -3.79
N ALA A 106 2.08 26.06 -3.31
CA ALA A 106 1.86 25.72 -1.92
C ALA A 106 1.51 24.23 -1.84
N PRO A 107 2.16 23.44 -0.96
CA PRO A 107 1.82 22.04 -0.77
C PRO A 107 0.34 21.88 -0.34
N LEU A 108 -0.32 20.82 -0.80
CA LEU A 108 -1.69 20.54 -0.38
C LEU A 108 -1.68 19.74 0.92
N ASP A 109 -2.30 20.26 1.97
CA ASP A 109 -2.55 19.54 3.22
C ASP A 109 -3.59 18.43 2.99
N LEU A 110 -3.15 17.17 3.02
CA LEU A 110 -4.01 16.03 2.68
C LEU A 110 -4.81 15.49 3.87
N GLU A 111 -4.66 16.05 5.07
CA GLU A 111 -5.61 15.80 6.16
C GLU A 111 -6.97 16.43 5.87
N ARG A 112 -7.00 17.44 4.99
CA ARG A 112 -8.22 18.07 4.51
C ARG A 112 -8.80 17.25 3.37
N SER A 113 -9.98 16.66 3.61
CA SER A 113 -10.67 15.79 2.64
C SER A 113 -10.79 16.39 1.23
N ASN A 114 -11.14 17.67 1.13
CA ASN A 114 -11.30 18.33 -0.18
C ASN A 114 -9.99 18.46 -0.97
N LEU A 115 -8.83 18.47 -0.29
CA LEU A 115 -7.51 18.51 -0.92
C LEU A 115 -7.00 17.10 -1.21
N LEU A 116 -7.36 16.11 -0.38
CA LEU A 116 -7.15 14.69 -0.67
C LEU A 116 -7.91 14.26 -1.93
N ASP A 117 -9.17 14.69 -2.09
CA ASP A 117 -9.95 14.44 -3.31
C ASP A 117 -9.26 15.00 -4.55
N LEU A 118 -8.71 16.22 -4.45
CA LEU A 118 -7.92 16.83 -5.53
C LEU A 118 -6.63 16.02 -5.81
N ALA A 119 -5.96 15.51 -4.78
CA ALA A 119 -4.79 14.65 -4.95
C ALA A 119 -5.15 13.33 -5.66
N CYS A 120 -6.32 12.74 -5.34
CA CYS A 120 -6.85 11.57 -6.03
C CYS A 120 -7.07 11.84 -7.53
N ASP A 121 -7.62 13.00 -7.90
CA ASP A 121 -7.78 13.40 -9.30
C ASP A 121 -6.43 13.62 -10.00
N LEU A 122 -5.48 14.28 -9.32
CA LEU A 122 -4.12 14.49 -9.83
C LEU A 122 -3.35 13.18 -10.04
N ALA A 123 -3.70 12.11 -9.32
CA ALA A 123 -3.08 10.79 -9.49
C ALA A 123 -3.29 10.19 -10.88
N ARG A 124 -4.27 10.68 -11.66
CA ARG A 124 -4.53 10.26 -13.05
C ARG A 124 -3.53 10.86 -14.05
N VAL A 125 -2.87 11.96 -13.67
CA VAL A 125 -1.84 12.59 -14.50
C VAL A 125 -0.67 11.63 -14.66
N ASP A 126 -0.06 11.59 -15.85
CA ASP A 126 1.08 10.71 -16.08
C ASP A 126 2.29 11.11 -15.22
N GLY A 127 2.87 10.12 -14.54
CA GLY A 127 3.90 10.29 -13.52
C GLY A 127 3.41 9.87 -12.13
N ALA A 128 4.09 10.37 -11.09
CA ALA A 128 3.80 10.06 -9.70
C ALA A 128 3.41 11.28 -8.85
N LEU A 129 2.73 11.05 -7.74
CA LEU A 129 2.53 12.04 -6.68
C LEU A 129 3.71 11.99 -5.70
N GLN A 130 4.21 13.14 -5.24
CA GLN A 130 5.20 13.21 -4.15
C GLN A 130 4.53 13.73 -2.88
N ILE A 131 4.44 12.86 -1.88
CA ILE A 131 3.82 13.13 -0.59
C ILE A 131 4.90 13.06 0.49
N GLY A 132 5.04 14.12 1.28
CA GLY A 132 6.02 14.20 2.34
C GLY A 132 5.55 13.55 3.64
N ALA A 133 6.48 13.28 4.55
CA ALA A 133 6.17 12.84 5.92
C ALA A 133 5.32 13.85 6.73
N ASP A 134 5.20 15.09 6.23
CA ASP A 134 4.30 16.12 6.74
C ASP A 134 2.82 15.91 6.33
N GLY A 135 2.50 14.86 5.57
CA GLY A 135 1.14 14.60 5.10
C GLY A 135 0.69 15.53 3.96
N HIS A 136 1.62 16.24 3.31
CA HIS A 136 1.29 17.17 2.23
C HIS A 136 1.67 16.60 0.86
N LEU A 137 0.87 16.92 -0.17
CA LEU A 137 1.26 16.76 -1.57
C LEU A 137 2.14 17.93 -2.00
N HIS A 138 3.37 17.65 -2.40
CA HIS A 138 4.33 18.67 -2.84
C HIS A 138 4.43 18.78 -4.36
N ARG A 139 4.32 17.65 -5.06
CA ARG A 139 4.45 17.57 -6.53
C ARG A 139 3.55 16.50 -7.12
N PHE A 140 3.17 16.68 -8.38
CA PHE A 140 2.48 15.67 -9.18
C PHE A 140 3.11 15.52 -10.55
N GLY A 141 2.78 14.45 -11.28
CA GLY A 141 3.42 14.14 -12.57
C GLY A 141 4.93 13.95 -12.44
N CYS A 142 5.37 13.37 -11.32
CA CYS A 142 6.78 13.16 -11.05
C CYS A 142 7.38 12.08 -11.96
N LEU A 143 8.57 12.34 -12.49
CA LEU A 143 9.34 11.42 -13.32
C LEU A 143 10.27 10.61 -12.43
N LEU A 144 10.02 9.30 -12.37
CA LEU A 144 10.79 8.35 -11.55
C LEU A 144 11.95 7.77 -12.36
N ASP A 145 12.90 8.64 -12.71
CA ASP A 145 14.10 8.21 -13.42
C ASP A 145 15.09 7.53 -12.48
N GLY A 146 15.95 6.68 -13.04
CA GLY A 146 17.02 6.01 -12.32
C GLY A 146 17.82 5.09 -13.24
N GLU A 147 19.01 4.71 -12.81
CA GLU A 147 19.85 3.78 -13.56
C GLU A 147 19.24 2.38 -13.59
N ALA A 148 19.58 1.62 -14.63
CA ALA A 148 19.09 0.26 -14.75
C ALA A 148 19.64 -0.63 -13.62
N ILE A 149 18.79 -1.48 -13.05
CA ILE A 149 19.16 -2.39 -11.96
C ILE A 149 18.96 -3.85 -12.36
N SER A 150 19.71 -4.76 -11.74
CA SER A 150 19.64 -6.20 -12.03
C SER A 150 18.29 -6.84 -11.66
N GLY A 151 17.49 -6.21 -10.81
CA GLY A 151 16.17 -6.66 -10.36
C GLY A 151 14.99 -6.27 -11.26
N GLU A 152 15.25 -5.67 -12.43
CA GLU A 152 14.20 -5.32 -13.37
C GLU A 152 13.55 -6.52 -14.04
N ASP A 153 12.23 -6.44 -14.22
CA ASP A 153 11.46 -7.43 -14.95
C ASP A 153 10.84 -6.78 -16.19
N ARG A 154 11.31 -7.18 -17.38
CA ARG A 154 10.80 -6.68 -18.67
C ARG A 154 9.34 -7.05 -18.92
N ALA A 155 8.80 -8.03 -18.22
CA ALA A 155 7.37 -8.37 -18.28
C ALA A 155 6.49 -7.41 -17.45
N ARG A 156 7.10 -6.56 -16.59
CA ARG A 156 6.38 -5.54 -15.81
C ARG A 156 6.34 -4.20 -16.56
N GLY A 157 5.36 -3.38 -16.19
CA GLY A 157 5.11 -2.09 -16.83
C GLY A 157 6.11 -1.00 -16.47
N ALA A 158 6.12 0.08 -17.26
CA ALA A 158 7.04 1.21 -17.11
C ALA A 158 6.99 1.85 -15.71
N ARG A 159 5.80 2.07 -15.14
CA ARG A 159 5.64 2.63 -13.77
C ARG A 159 6.30 1.77 -12.69
N TYR A 160 6.22 0.45 -12.82
CA TYR A 160 6.83 -0.47 -11.87
C TYR A 160 8.37 -0.42 -11.97
N ASN A 161 8.91 -0.53 -13.18
CA ASN A 161 10.36 -0.55 -13.38
C ASN A 161 11.02 0.80 -13.06
N SER A 162 10.39 1.92 -13.43
CA SER A 162 10.84 3.27 -13.03
C SER A 162 10.89 3.44 -11.51
N SER A 163 9.84 2.98 -10.81
CA SER A 163 9.79 3.01 -9.34
C SER A 163 10.87 2.14 -8.68
N LEU A 164 11.18 0.97 -9.25
CA LEU A 164 12.30 0.13 -8.76
C LEU A 164 13.63 0.88 -8.88
N ARG A 165 13.93 1.45 -10.05
CA ARG A 165 15.19 2.19 -10.26
C ARG A 165 15.29 3.41 -9.35
N PHE A 166 14.19 4.13 -9.16
CA PHE A 166 14.15 5.30 -8.30
C PHE A 166 14.43 4.92 -6.85
N THR A 167 13.73 3.93 -6.30
CA THR A 167 13.90 3.52 -4.89
C THR A 167 15.27 2.88 -4.61
N ALA A 168 15.95 2.31 -5.62
CA ALA A 168 17.32 1.82 -5.47
C ALA A 168 18.33 2.91 -5.09
N HIS A 169 18.04 4.16 -5.48
CA HIS A 169 18.92 5.32 -5.23
C HIS A 169 18.35 6.29 -4.19
N ASN A 170 17.13 6.05 -3.72
CA ASN A 170 16.41 6.89 -2.76
C ASN A 170 15.86 6.00 -1.63
N PRO A 171 16.69 5.59 -0.65
CA PRO A 171 16.33 4.59 0.37
C PRO A 171 15.26 5.09 1.36
N ASN A 172 15.18 6.40 1.58
CA ASN A 172 14.15 7.04 2.42
C ASN A 172 12.85 7.32 1.64
N THR A 173 12.49 6.40 0.74
CA THR A 173 11.32 6.56 -0.09
C THR A 173 10.65 5.22 -0.31
N ILE A 174 9.33 5.19 -0.11
CA ILE A 174 8.47 4.08 -0.48
C ILE A 174 7.68 4.52 -1.71
N ILE A 175 7.60 3.66 -2.72
CA ILE A 175 6.73 3.91 -3.88
C ILE A 175 5.63 2.86 -3.93
N VAL A 176 4.38 3.34 -3.97
CA VAL A 176 3.19 2.52 -4.17
C VAL A 176 2.76 2.66 -5.62
N VAL A 177 2.71 1.54 -6.36
CA VAL A 177 2.29 1.51 -7.76
C VAL A 177 0.96 0.77 -7.87
N VAL A 178 -0.03 1.42 -8.45
CA VAL A 178 -1.29 0.79 -8.89
C VAL A 178 -1.16 0.53 -10.38
N SER A 179 -1.17 -0.73 -10.79
CA SER A 179 -1.16 -1.08 -12.21
C SER A 179 -2.56 -0.94 -12.84
N SER A 180 -2.61 -0.85 -14.18
CA SER A 180 -3.88 -0.80 -14.92
C SER A 180 -4.72 -2.08 -14.76
N ASP A 181 -4.10 -3.22 -14.45
CA ASP A 181 -4.80 -4.46 -14.07
C ASP A 181 -5.15 -4.51 -12.57
N ARG A 182 -5.12 -3.35 -11.89
CA ARG A 182 -5.51 -3.14 -10.48
C ARG A 182 -4.69 -3.96 -9.49
N ARG A 183 -3.42 -4.21 -9.82
CA ARG A 183 -2.47 -4.78 -8.86
C ARG A 183 -1.69 -3.65 -8.20
N VAL A 184 -1.85 -3.53 -6.90
CA VAL A 184 -0.95 -2.72 -6.07
C VAL A 184 0.40 -3.43 -5.93
N SER A 185 1.49 -2.68 -5.91
CA SER A 185 2.85 -3.12 -5.58
C SER A 185 3.51 -2.05 -4.73
N VAL A 186 4.06 -2.43 -3.59
CA VAL A 186 4.88 -1.56 -2.74
C VAL A 186 6.35 -1.81 -3.05
N LEU A 187 7.11 -0.74 -3.26
CA LEU A 187 8.51 -0.78 -3.71
C LEU A 187 9.37 0.08 -2.80
N ARG A 188 10.54 -0.42 -2.43
CA ARG A 188 11.59 0.34 -1.72
C ARG A 188 12.94 -0.32 -1.91
N ASP A 189 14.03 0.40 -1.69
CA ASP A 189 15.41 -0.13 -1.75
C ASP A 189 15.70 -0.94 -3.04
N GLY A 190 15.09 -0.56 -4.16
CA GLY A 190 15.23 -1.25 -5.44
C GLY A 190 14.57 -2.62 -5.51
N LYS A 191 13.62 -2.92 -4.63
CA LYS A 191 12.93 -4.21 -4.52
C LYS A 191 11.43 -4.03 -4.32
N LYS A 192 10.67 -5.05 -4.70
CA LYS A 192 9.28 -5.16 -4.27
C LYS A 192 9.26 -5.58 -2.80
N TYR A 193 8.45 -4.89 -2.01
CA TYR A 193 8.12 -5.33 -0.67
C TYR A 193 7.25 -6.59 -0.74
N GLU A 194 7.60 -7.61 0.03
CA GLU A 194 6.81 -8.81 0.21
C GLU A 194 6.56 -8.96 1.71
N SER A 195 5.28 -9.02 2.10
CA SER A 195 4.92 -9.14 3.51
C SER A 195 5.46 -10.42 4.13
N GLN A 196 5.87 -10.36 5.40
CA GLN A 196 6.31 -11.54 6.15
C GLN A 196 5.19 -12.57 6.36
N LEU A 197 3.92 -12.14 6.29
CA LEU A 197 2.75 -13.01 6.39
C LEU A 197 2.58 -13.87 5.13
N GLU A 198 2.86 -13.32 3.94
CA GLU A 198 2.78 -14.07 2.68
C GLU A 198 3.90 -15.12 2.56
N THR A 199 5.09 -14.80 3.06
CA THR A 199 6.23 -15.73 3.08
C THR A 199 5.94 -16.91 4.00
N ARG A 200 5.31 -16.71 5.17
CA ARG A 200 4.85 -17.82 6.03
C ARG A 200 3.79 -18.70 5.38
N GLY A 201 2.83 -18.12 4.65
CA GLY A 201 1.79 -18.87 3.94
C GLY A 201 2.30 -19.69 2.73
N ARG A 202 3.47 -19.37 2.17
CA ARG A 202 4.12 -20.18 1.11
C ARG A 202 4.84 -21.40 1.67
N THR A 203 5.43 -21.31 2.85
CA THR A 203 6.20 -22.41 3.46
C THR A 203 5.32 -23.56 3.96
N GLU A 204 4.01 -23.33 4.16
CA GLU A 204 3.08 -24.32 4.70
C GLU A 204 2.25 -25.08 3.67
N ARG A 205 2.46 -24.90 2.35
CA ARG A 205 1.79 -25.76 1.36
C ARG A 205 2.48 -27.13 1.30
N PRO A 206 1.84 -28.24 1.71
CA PRO A 206 2.42 -29.56 1.55
C PRO A 206 2.48 -29.87 0.05
N VAL A 207 3.66 -30.31 -0.41
CA VAL A 207 3.80 -30.96 -1.71
C VAL A 207 2.92 -32.21 -1.68
N GLN A 208 1.83 -32.24 -2.44
CA GLN A 208 1.04 -33.46 -2.62
C GLN A 208 1.91 -34.49 -3.36
N PRO A 209 2.06 -35.72 -2.85
CA PRO A 209 2.78 -36.75 -3.57
C PRO A 209 2.01 -37.16 -4.84
N ASN A 210 2.72 -37.18 -5.97
CA ASN A 210 2.24 -37.72 -7.24
C ASN A 210 1.78 -39.17 -7.04
N HIS A 211 0.48 -39.43 -7.21
CA HIS A 211 -0.01 -40.79 -7.41
C HIS A 211 0.40 -41.27 -8.80
N GLN A 212 1.43 -42.13 -8.86
CA GLN A 212 1.67 -43.01 -9.99
C GLN A 212 0.52 -44.02 -10.07
N SER A 213 -0.28 -43.92 -11.12
CA SER A 213 -1.22 -44.95 -11.53
C SER A 213 -0.48 -46.10 -12.20
N SER A 214 -0.47 -47.27 -11.56
CA SER A 214 -0.13 -48.55 -12.19
C SER A 214 -1.23 -48.97 -13.17
N PRO A 215 -0.92 -49.58 -14.32
CA PRO A 215 -1.92 -50.14 -15.21
C PRO A 215 -2.32 -51.56 -14.76
N ASN A 216 -3.62 -51.80 -14.65
CA ASN A 216 -4.20 -53.14 -14.55
C ASN A 216 -4.13 -53.84 -15.91
N GLY A 217 -3.91 -55.16 -15.86
CA GLY A 217 -3.99 -56.07 -17.01
C GLY A 217 -5.41 -56.42 -17.43
#